data_AF-A0A9D0LJB5-F1
#
_entry.id   AF-A0A9D0LJB5-F1
#
_cell.length_a   1.000
_cell.length_b   1.000
_cell.length_c   1.000
_cell.angle_alpha   90.00
_cell.angle_beta   90.00
_cell.angle_gamma   90.00
#
_symmetry.space_group_name_H-M   'P 1'
#
loop_
_entity.id
_entity.type
_entity.pdbx_description
1 polymer ?
#
loop_
_entity_poly.entity_id
_entity_poly.type
_entity_poly.pdbx_seq_one_letter_code
_entity_poly.pdbx_strand_id
1 'polypeptide(L)'
;MNSISWIEATHAYEVKGVGDQNGCIAVQAVLQEYGLCGYTRWSPPYWQFIFQTHLDERQVRRLLGTLLDRYQVQLRSSRATRH
;
A
#
# COMPACT_ATOMS: atom_id res chain seq x y z
N MET A 1 -5.19 18.62 -20.98
CA MET A 1 -4.91 17.19 -20.74
C MET A 1 -3.52 17.11 -20.13
N ASN A 2 -3.43 17.09 -18.79
CA ASN A 2 -2.15 16.98 -18.12
C ASN A 2 -1.67 15.54 -18.24
N SER A 3 -0.59 15.37 -19.02
CA SER A 3 0.22 14.17 -19.04
C SER A 3 0.65 13.87 -17.60
N ILE A 4 0.06 12.85 -16.99
CA ILE A 4 0.56 12.29 -15.74
C ILE A 4 1.92 11.70 -16.10
N SER A 5 2.98 12.46 -15.81
CA SER A 5 4.32 11.92 -15.71
C SER A 5 4.20 10.71 -14.80
N TRP A 6 4.43 9.52 -15.35
CA TRP A 6 4.59 8.30 -14.58
C TRP A 6 5.77 8.56 -13.64
N ILE A 7 5.47 9.05 -12.44
CA ILE A 7 6.48 9.16 -11.39
C ILE A 7 7.01 7.73 -11.28
N GLU A 8 8.27 7.52 -11.67
CA GLU A 8 8.92 6.23 -11.54
C GLU A 8 8.69 5.76 -10.11
N ALA A 9 7.96 4.67 -9.93
CA ALA A 9 7.73 4.15 -8.59
C ALA A 9 9.08 3.71 -8.02
N THR A 10 9.68 4.55 -7.18
CA THR A 10 11.00 4.29 -6.57
C THR A 10 10.91 3.31 -5.42
N HIS A 11 9.70 3.11 -4.87
CA HIS A 11 9.46 2.23 -3.76
C HIS A 11 8.32 1.25 -4.06
N ALA A 12 8.48 0.04 -3.53
CA ALA A 12 7.44 -0.97 -3.50
C ALA A 12 7.34 -1.52 -2.08
N TYR A 13 6.11 -1.63 -1.59
CA TYR A 13 5.79 -2.14 -0.26
C TYR A 13 4.87 -3.34 -0.37
N GLU A 14 5.22 -4.41 0.33
CA GLU A 14 4.26 -5.43 0.73
C GLU A 14 3.47 -4.88 1.91
N VAL A 15 2.18 -4.63 1.69
CA VAL A 15 1.24 -4.13 2.70
C VAL A 15 0.43 -5.31 3.20
N LYS A 16 0.42 -5.52 4.52
CA LYS A 16 -0.39 -6.56 5.18
C LYS A 16 -1.27 -5.94 6.22
N GLY A 17 -2.40 -6.56 6.50
CA GLY A 17 -3.21 -6.20 7.66
C GLY A 17 -4.20 -7.29 8.03
N VAL A 18 -4.99 -7.01 9.05
CA VAL A 18 -6.02 -7.88 9.63
C VAL A 18 -7.37 -7.19 9.52
N GLY A 19 -8.45 -7.94 9.35
CA GLY A 19 -9.81 -7.42 9.33
C GLY A 19 -10.70 -8.16 8.35
N ASP A 20 -11.78 -7.50 7.96
CA ASP A 20 -12.65 -7.91 6.86
C ASP A 20 -12.19 -7.28 5.54
N GLN A 21 -12.87 -7.63 4.44
CA GLN A 21 -12.54 -7.11 3.12
C GLN A 21 -12.63 -5.58 3.06
N ASN A 22 -13.52 -4.98 3.87
CA ASN A 22 -13.65 -3.53 3.98
C ASN A 22 -12.40 -2.88 4.57
N GLY A 23 -11.69 -3.54 5.50
CA GLY A 23 -10.40 -3.08 6.00
C GLY A 23 -9.33 -2.98 4.90
N CYS A 24 -9.24 -4.00 4.05
CA CYS A 24 -8.34 -3.97 2.89
C CYS A 24 -8.70 -2.84 1.92
N ILE A 25 -9.99 -2.68 1.60
CA ILE A 25 -10.48 -1.63 0.68
C ILE A 25 -10.22 -0.23 1.26
N ALA A 26 -10.45 -0.02 2.56
CA ALA A 26 -10.22 1.26 3.20
C ALA A 26 -8.75 1.70 3.11
N VAL A 27 -7.82 0.77 3.32
CA VAL A 27 -6.37 1.03 3.20
C VAL A 27 -6.01 1.29 1.73
N GLN A 28 -6.53 0.50 0.79
CA GLN A 28 -6.27 0.72 -0.65
C GLN A 28 -6.82 2.05 -1.16
N ALA A 29 -8.00 2.48 -0.70
CA ALA A 29 -8.61 3.74 -1.10
C ALA A 29 -7.71 4.94 -0.78
N VAL A 30 -7.08 4.94 0.40
CA VAL A 30 -6.11 5.99 0.79
C VAL A 30 -4.85 5.93 -0.07
N LEU A 31 -4.30 4.73 -0.30
CA LEU A 31 -3.01 4.58 -0.98
C LEU A 31 -3.09 4.77 -2.50
N GLN A 32 -4.21 4.42 -3.14
CA GLN A 32 -4.40 4.53 -4.59
C GLN A 32 -4.35 5.97 -5.11
N GLU A 33 -4.55 6.97 -4.26
CA GLU A 33 -4.34 8.38 -4.64
C GLU A 33 -2.86 8.74 -4.85
N TYR A 34 -1.94 7.93 -4.31
CA TYR A 34 -0.50 8.22 -4.27
C TYR A 34 0.36 7.14 -4.93
N GLY A 35 -0.26 6.16 -5.59
CA GLY A 35 0.45 5.06 -6.23
C GLY A 35 -0.48 3.95 -6.70
N LEU A 36 0.11 2.82 -7.07
CA LEU A 36 -0.61 1.67 -7.58
C LEU A 36 -0.71 0.58 -6.53
N CYS A 37 -1.93 0.15 -6.21
CA CYS A 37 -2.17 -1.06 -5.43
C CYS A 37 -2.44 -2.24 -6.39
N GLY A 38 -1.71 -3.34 -6.22
CA GLY A 38 -1.84 -4.54 -7.05
C GLY A 38 -1.60 -5.83 -6.28
N TYR A 39 -1.80 -6.98 -6.93
CA TYR A 39 -1.58 -8.31 -6.34
C TYR A 39 -2.29 -8.53 -4.99
N THR A 40 -3.55 -8.10 -4.90
CA THR A 40 -4.35 -8.29 -3.68
C THR A 40 -4.60 -9.77 -3.43
N ARG A 41 -4.24 -10.24 -2.24
CA ARG A 41 -4.57 -11.58 -1.74
C ARG A 41 -5.40 -11.44 -0.48
N TRP A 42 -6.52 -12.15 -0.48
CA TRP A 42 -7.45 -12.22 0.63
C TRP A 42 -7.37 -13.61 1.28
N SER A 43 -7.16 -13.67 2.60
CA SER A 43 -7.08 -14.90 3.38
C SER A 43 -7.57 -14.63 4.81
N PRO A 44 -8.89 -14.55 5.04
CA PRO A 44 -9.48 -14.11 6.31
C PRO A 44 -8.81 -14.68 7.56
N PRO A 45 -8.59 -13.88 8.61
CA PRO A 45 -8.85 -12.43 8.69
C PRO A 45 -7.72 -11.58 8.06
N TYR A 46 -6.76 -12.21 7.40
CA TYR A 46 -5.57 -11.54 6.87
C TYR A 46 -5.75 -11.10 5.43
N TRP A 47 -5.09 -10.02 5.09
CA TRP A 47 -5.03 -9.52 3.73
C TRP A 47 -3.67 -8.93 3.42
N GLN A 48 -3.32 -8.94 2.15
CA GLN A 48 -2.09 -8.33 1.67
C GLN A 48 -2.21 -7.84 0.23
N PHE A 49 -1.42 -6.85 -0.12
CA PHE A 49 -1.26 -6.38 -1.50
C PHE A 49 0.11 -5.70 -1.67
N ILE A 50 0.48 -5.42 -2.91
CA ILE A 50 1.67 -4.64 -3.25
C ILE A 50 1.26 -3.20 -3.51
N PHE A 51 1.98 -2.26 -2.91
CA PHE A 51 1.82 -0.83 -3.13
C PHE A 51 3.09 -0.25 -3.75
N GLN A 52 3.00 0.25 -4.97
CA GLN A 52 4.08 0.90 -5.69
C GLN A 52 3.87 2.41 -5.65
N THR A 53 4.88 3.15 -5.19
CA THR A 53 4.77 4.60 -4.96
C THR A 53 6.14 5.27 -5.02
N HIS A 54 6.13 6.60 -5.11
CA HIS A 54 7.31 7.44 -4.93
C HIS A 54 7.52 7.84 -3.46
N LEU A 55 6.51 7.63 -2.62
CA LEU A 55 6.56 7.97 -1.20
C LEU A 55 7.50 7.03 -0.43
N ASP A 56 8.21 7.57 0.56
CA ASP A 56 8.95 6.77 1.53
C ASP A 56 8.02 6.16 2.60
N GLU A 57 8.55 5.23 3.41
CA GLU A 57 7.74 4.50 4.38
C GLU A 57 7.12 5.44 5.44
N ARG A 58 7.84 6.49 5.84
CA ARG A 58 7.36 7.45 6.83
C ARG A 58 6.19 8.26 6.28
N GLN A 59 6.20 8.61 5.00
CA GLN A 59 5.10 9.28 4.33
C GLN A 59 3.88 8.34 4.21
N VAL A 60 4.08 7.09 3.79
CA VAL A 60 3.00 6.09 3.70
C VAL A 60 2.34 5.87 5.06
N ARG A 61 3.12 5.73 6.14
CA ARG A 61 2.59 5.60 7.50
C ARG A 61 1.74 6.79 7.93
N ARG A 62 2.16 8.01 7.59
CA ARG A 62 1.37 9.23 7.88
C ARG A 62 0.04 9.24 7.15
N LEU A 63 0.00 8.81 5.89
CA LEU A 63 -1.25 8.73 5.12
C LEU A 63 -2.24 7.75 5.76
N LEU A 64 -1.75 6.58 6.19
CA LEU A 64 -2.60 5.56 6.79
C LEU A 64 -3.12 5.96 8.17
N GLY A 65 -2.37 6.75 8.94
CA GLY A 65 -2.83 7.31 10.21
C GLY A 65 -3.43 6.24 11.14
N THR A 66 -4.67 6.44 11.57
CA THR A 66 -5.37 5.52 12.48
C THR A 66 -5.67 4.15 11.87
N LEU A 67 -5.62 4.00 10.54
CA LEU A 67 -5.80 2.71 9.87
C LEU A 67 -4.65 1.75 10.20
N LEU A 68 -3.45 2.26 10.49
CA LEU A 68 -2.30 1.44 10.91
C LEU A 68 -2.64 0.61 12.13
N ASP A 69 -3.15 1.27 13.18
CA ASP A 69 -3.47 0.60 14.45
C ASP A 69 -4.75 -0.21 14.33
N ARG A 70 -5.79 0.35 13.69
CA ARG A 70 -7.10 -0.30 13.55
C ARG A 70 -7.01 -1.65 12.83
N TYR A 71 -6.22 -1.72 11.77
CA TYR A 71 -6.08 -2.93 10.94
C TYR A 71 -4.71 -3.61 11.09
N GLN A 72 -3.92 -3.22 12.10
CA GLN A 72 -2.58 -3.76 12.38
C GLN A 72 -1.69 -3.81 11.12
N VAL A 73 -1.69 -2.71 10.37
CA VAL A 73 -1.07 -2.67 9.05
C VAL A 73 0.45 -2.73 9.17
N GLN A 74 1.05 -3.67 8.45
CA GLN A 74 2.49 -3.84 8.33
C GLN A 74 2.94 -3.43 6.93
N LEU A 75 3.98 -2.61 6.87
CA LEU A 75 4.65 -2.22 5.64
C LEU A 75 6.03 -2.87 5.62
N ARG A 76 6.30 -3.65 4.57
CA ARG A 76 7.63 -4.20 4.32
C ARG A 76 8.12 -3.71 2.97
N SER A 77 9.24 -2.99 2.96
CA SER A 77 9.88 -2.62 1.69
C SER A 77 10.29 -3.87 0.93
N SER A 78 9.75 -4.05 -0.27
CA SER A 78 10.27 -5.01 -1.24
C SER A 78 11.34 -4.27 -2.03
N ARG A 79 12.62 -4.62 -1.81
CA ARG A 79 13.66 -4.21 -2.76
C ARG A 79 13.27 -4.82 -4.10
N ALA A 80 13.03 -3.99 -5.11
CA ALA A 80 12.99 -4.47 -6.47
C ALA A 80 14.35 -5.13 -6.73
N THR A 81 14.38 -6.45 -6.81
CA THR A 81 15.56 -7.18 -7.27
C THR A 81 15.79 -6.67 -8.69
N ARG A 82 16.79 -5.80 -8.88
CA ARG A 82 17.27 -5.47 -10.22
C ARG A 82 17.79 -6.79 -10.81
N HIS A 83 17.06 -7.32 -11.77
CA HIS A 83 17.56 -8.34 -12.69
C HIS A 83 18.38 -7.63 -13.78
#